data_AF-A0A317GTG3-F1
#
_entry.id   AF-A0A317GTG3-F1
#
_cell.length_a   1.000
_cell.length_b   1.000
_cell.length_c   1.000
_cell.angle_alpha   90.00
_cell.angle_beta   90.00
_cell.angle_gamma   90.00
#
_symmetry.space_group_name_H-M   'P 1'
#
loop_
_entity.id
_entity.type
_entity.pdbx_description
1 polymer ?
#
loop_
_entity_poly.entity_id
_entity_poly.type
_entity_poly.pdbx_seq_one_letter_code
_entity_poly.pdbx_strand_id
1 'polypeptide(L)'
;MLLLSFQISFFQFACAQPDRWQQHVKYNMDINMDVSTNRFSGKQKLEYTNNSPDTLYRVFYHLFWNAFQPNSMMDEHSRSWGKVTNGKNPGWDPRVADRILNLKPEEIGYQKIISLKMNGVVQPYKVQETILEVDLTKPILPKSTVTFDMEFEAQVPIQIRRSGRDNPQTQVRYSMSQWYPKLCEYDYEGWHASPYVSSEFYGVWGDFDVKISIDKNYILGASGYLQNPNQVGYGYEAEGAKVTRPAGDKLSWHFVAPQVHDFVWAADPAYKHVSKKIRNDLTIHLLYKSTNAPDADWLKILDIAPRALAFMEKTFGPYPYKQYSFIHGGDGGMEYPMATLLKEPAGWVHEWMHSWYQGMMGTNEIKYPWMDEGFAQYATARVWAHINNDTVPASIFKKEYESYFKLVKSNMHEPLVTNGDHFSSFNSYQYSSYFKGAVFLSQLGYIVGDATLDRILLEYYKDWKFKHPNPNDFIRVAEKVSRIELGWYQDFWINSIKTVDYSIDSLWEEGGKSNIRLRMVGKMPMPIDVLMQFKDGSKVLAYIPQYSMFGSKRPEDKGINRQEFEPWKWTQSTYIFRVDRKLTDLKVIEIDPTQRMADVNRANNKLELNW
;
A
#
# COMPACT_ATOMS: atom_id res chain seq x y z
N MET A 1 49.31 52.16 -11.63
CA MET A 1 49.24 50.96 -10.78
C MET A 1 47.79 50.80 -10.34
N LEU A 2 47.01 49.98 -11.05
CA LEU A 2 45.65 49.60 -10.66
C LEU A 2 45.41 48.18 -11.18
N LEU A 3 45.51 47.21 -10.26
CA LEU A 3 45.16 45.81 -10.50
C LEU A 3 43.64 45.69 -10.38
N LEU A 4 42.96 45.40 -11.49
CA LEU A 4 41.57 44.93 -11.45
C LEU A 4 41.58 43.43 -11.17
N SER A 5 41.24 43.06 -9.93
CA SER A 5 40.94 41.69 -9.52
C SER A 5 39.53 41.33 -9.99
N PHE A 6 39.41 40.46 -11.00
CA PHE A 6 38.15 39.81 -11.34
C PHE A 6 37.85 38.73 -10.29
N GLN A 7 36.90 38.99 -9.39
CA GLN A 7 36.30 37.95 -8.56
C GLN A 7 35.26 37.20 -9.39
N ILE A 8 35.56 35.95 -9.72
CA ILE A 8 34.57 35.01 -10.28
C ILE A 8 33.80 34.44 -9.08
N SER A 9 32.60 34.96 -8.85
CA SER A 9 31.65 34.37 -7.89
C SER A 9 31.02 33.13 -8.51
N PHE A 10 31.46 31.95 -8.07
CA PHE A 10 30.72 30.70 -8.31
C PHE A 10 29.45 30.73 -7.45
N PHE A 11 28.30 30.95 -8.08
CA PHE A 11 27.01 30.65 -7.47
C PHE A 11 26.88 29.13 -7.36
N GLN A 12 27.23 28.57 -6.20
CA GLN A 12 26.75 27.24 -5.84
C GLN A 12 25.25 27.35 -5.57
N PHE A 13 24.44 26.80 -6.48
CA PHE A 13 23.06 26.46 -6.17
C PHE A 13 23.08 25.33 -5.14
N ALA A 14 23.10 25.69 -3.86
CA ALA A 14 22.79 24.78 -2.78
C ALA A 14 21.28 24.47 -2.88
N CYS A 15 20.93 23.42 -3.62
CA CYS A 15 19.61 22.82 -3.51
C CYS A 15 19.54 22.16 -2.12
N ALA A 16 19.01 22.87 -1.13
CA ALA A 16 18.80 22.39 0.24
C ALA A 16 17.64 21.39 0.35
N GLN A 17 17.35 20.63 -0.71
CA GLN A 17 16.53 19.44 -0.63
C GLN A 17 17.51 18.27 -0.46
N PRO A 18 17.32 17.34 0.49
CA PRO A 18 18.09 16.11 0.48
C PRO A 18 17.93 15.48 -0.90
N ASP A 19 19.05 15.23 -1.58
CA ASP A 19 19.05 14.47 -2.82
C ASP A 19 18.33 13.16 -2.51
N ARG A 20 17.16 12.95 -3.13
CA ARG A 20 16.36 11.73 -2.97
C ARG A 20 16.94 10.66 -3.89
N TRP A 21 18.20 10.33 -3.62
CA TRP A 21 18.87 9.21 -4.24
C TRP A 21 18.19 7.91 -3.77
N GLN A 22 18.21 6.91 -4.63
CA GLN A 22 17.70 5.57 -4.33
C GLN A 22 18.71 4.55 -4.87
N GLN A 23 18.84 3.42 -4.19
CA GLN A 23 19.75 2.39 -4.63
C GLN A 23 19.19 1.67 -5.86
N HIS A 24 20.06 0.95 -6.56
CA HIS A 24 19.63 0.10 -7.66
C HIS A 24 20.28 -1.26 -7.60
N VAL A 25 19.48 -2.28 -7.89
CA VAL A 25 19.90 -3.68 -7.91
C VAL A 25 19.57 -4.36 -9.23
N LYS A 26 20.41 -5.31 -9.62
CA LYS A 26 20.10 -6.26 -10.69
C LYS A 26 20.36 -7.68 -10.20
N TYR A 27 19.29 -8.44 -10.06
CA TYR A 27 19.31 -9.85 -9.67
C TYR A 27 19.38 -10.74 -10.90
N ASN A 28 20.35 -11.66 -10.91
CA ASN A 28 20.34 -12.84 -11.76
C ASN A 28 20.31 -14.08 -10.85
N MET A 29 19.25 -14.87 -10.95
CA MET A 29 19.00 -16.00 -10.06
C MET A 29 18.79 -17.30 -10.83
N ASP A 30 19.47 -18.37 -10.40
CA ASP A 30 19.27 -19.73 -10.86
C ASP A 30 18.87 -20.61 -9.68
N ILE A 31 17.63 -21.09 -9.70
CA ILE A 31 16.96 -21.77 -8.61
C ILE A 31 16.62 -23.20 -9.01
N ASN A 32 17.00 -24.14 -8.17
CA ASN A 32 16.75 -25.56 -8.40
C ASN A 32 15.86 -26.14 -7.30
N MET A 33 14.56 -26.23 -7.58
CA MET A 33 13.54 -26.70 -6.65
C MET A 33 13.44 -28.22 -6.61
N ASP A 34 13.53 -28.80 -5.42
CA ASP A 34 13.23 -30.21 -5.15
C ASP A 34 11.89 -30.31 -4.44
N VAL A 35 10.88 -30.75 -5.21
CA VAL A 35 9.50 -30.87 -4.74
C VAL A 35 9.27 -32.06 -3.80
N SER A 36 10.20 -33.03 -3.78
CA SER A 36 10.12 -34.21 -2.92
C SER A 36 10.54 -33.89 -1.48
N THR A 37 11.55 -33.04 -1.32
CA THR A 37 12.07 -32.61 -0.02
C THR A 37 11.55 -31.24 0.41
N ASN A 38 10.88 -30.50 -0.46
CA ASN A 38 10.45 -29.11 -0.26
C ASN A 38 11.60 -28.15 0.03
N ARG A 39 12.73 -28.39 -0.63
CA ARG A 39 13.96 -27.59 -0.50
C ARG A 39 14.42 -27.13 -1.86
N PHE A 40 15.22 -26.08 -1.88
CA PHE A 40 15.89 -25.65 -3.09
C PHE A 40 17.26 -25.07 -2.79
N SER A 41 18.13 -25.17 -3.79
CA SER A 41 19.36 -24.39 -3.85
C SER A 41 19.19 -23.20 -4.78
N GLY A 42 19.83 -22.10 -4.43
CA GLY A 42 19.83 -20.87 -5.22
C GLY A 42 21.24 -20.36 -5.44
N LYS A 43 21.51 -19.96 -6.67
CA LYS A 43 22.65 -19.11 -7.02
C LYS A 43 22.11 -17.73 -7.36
N GLN A 44 22.57 -16.73 -6.61
CA GLN A 44 22.15 -15.34 -6.76
C GLN A 44 23.37 -14.49 -7.07
N LYS A 45 23.36 -13.83 -8.22
CA LYS A 45 24.28 -12.76 -8.56
C LYS A 45 23.53 -11.43 -8.48
N LEU A 46 24.00 -10.53 -7.62
CA LEU A 46 23.39 -9.23 -7.38
C LEU A 46 24.39 -8.13 -7.74
N GLU A 47 24.11 -7.38 -8.79
CA GLU A 47 24.81 -6.11 -9.03
C GLU A 47 24.13 -5.03 -8.18
N TYR A 48 24.88 -4.37 -7.31
CA TYR A 48 24.39 -3.30 -6.43
C TYR A 48 25.12 -2.01 -6.77
N THR A 49 24.35 -0.96 -7.10
CA THR A 49 24.87 0.37 -7.39
C THR A 49 24.60 1.28 -6.21
N ASN A 50 25.67 1.74 -5.54
CA ASN A 50 25.59 2.69 -4.43
C ASN A 50 25.39 4.12 -4.97
N ASN A 51 24.14 4.58 -5.04
CA ASN A 51 23.79 5.93 -5.44
C ASN A 51 23.85 6.95 -4.29
N SER A 52 24.17 6.54 -3.07
CA SER A 52 24.31 7.46 -1.93
C SER A 52 25.58 8.32 -2.04
N PRO A 53 25.67 9.44 -1.31
CA PRO A 53 26.93 10.15 -1.09
C PRO A 53 27.86 9.42 -0.10
N ASP A 54 27.42 8.29 0.48
CA ASP A 54 28.07 7.64 1.61
C ASP A 54 28.96 6.48 1.18
N THR A 55 30.03 6.25 1.95
CA THR A 55 30.86 5.05 1.84
C THR A 55 30.26 3.96 2.72
N LEU A 56 29.87 2.84 2.13
CA LEU A 56 29.21 1.75 2.85
C LEU A 56 30.24 0.71 3.29
N TYR A 57 30.30 0.46 4.60
CA TYR A 57 31.20 -0.53 5.22
C TYR A 57 30.50 -1.85 5.53
N ARG A 58 29.17 -1.87 5.44
CA ARG A 58 28.32 -3.02 5.71
C ARG A 58 27.17 -3.05 4.72
N VAL A 59 26.64 -4.24 4.49
CA VAL A 59 25.33 -4.44 3.85
C VAL A 59 24.51 -5.42 4.66
N PHE A 60 23.19 -5.39 4.46
CA PHE A 60 22.26 -6.28 5.14
C PHE A 60 21.39 -7.00 4.11
N TYR A 61 21.06 -8.27 4.38
CA TYR A 61 20.01 -8.99 3.65
C TYR A 61 18.93 -9.46 4.61
N HIS A 62 17.69 -9.43 4.14
CA HIS A 62 16.57 -10.13 4.76
C HIS A 62 16.61 -11.63 4.40
N LEU A 63 16.46 -12.45 5.43
CA LEU A 63 16.28 -13.89 5.41
C LEU A 63 14.91 -14.22 6.01
N PHE A 64 13.86 -13.68 5.40
CA PHE A 64 12.49 -13.69 5.90
C PHE A 64 11.98 -15.05 6.38
N TRP A 65 12.36 -16.14 5.71
CA TRP A 65 11.84 -17.46 6.09
C TRP A 65 12.41 -18.00 7.40
N ASN A 66 13.50 -17.42 7.91
CA ASN A 66 13.99 -17.77 9.24
C ASN A 66 13.00 -17.39 10.36
N ALA A 67 11.99 -16.56 10.08
CA ALA A 67 10.88 -16.27 10.98
C ALA A 67 9.91 -17.45 11.18
N PHE A 68 9.92 -18.47 10.32
CA PHE A 68 9.02 -19.63 10.44
C PHE A 68 9.68 -20.78 11.20
N GLN A 69 10.27 -20.44 12.36
CA GLN A 69 10.93 -21.38 13.26
C GLN A 69 10.37 -21.20 14.68
N PRO A 70 10.16 -22.28 15.45
CA PRO A 70 9.74 -22.19 16.84
C PRO A 70 10.65 -21.27 17.66
N ASN A 71 10.05 -20.38 18.47
CA ASN A 71 10.74 -19.39 19.30
C ASN A 71 11.52 -18.30 18.54
N SER A 72 11.28 -18.14 17.24
CA SER A 72 11.70 -16.94 16.50
C SER A 72 11.01 -15.68 17.03
N MET A 73 11.52 -14.50 16.69
CA MET A 73 10.86 -13.23 17.02
C MET A 73 9.41 -13.18 16.51
N MET A 74 9.16 -13.72 15.32
CA MET A 74 7.82 -13.81 14.72
C MET A 74 6.86 -14.67 15.54
N ASP A 75 7.32 -15.84 16.00
CA ASP A 75 6.54 -16.74 16.85
C ASP A 75 6.19 -16.07 18.19
N GLU A 76 7.20 -15.52 18.87
CA GLU A 76 7.01 -14.81 20.13
C GLU A 76 6.08 -13.60 19.98
N HIS A 77 6.26 -12.82 18.92
CA HIS A 77 5.42 -11.65 18.64
C HIS A 77 3.95 -12.04 18.45
N SER A 78 3.66 -13.02 17.59
CA SER A 78 2.28 -13.53 17.38
C SER A 78 1.64 -14.02 18.67
N ARG A 79 2.37 -14.80 19.47
CA ARG A 79 1.89 -15.28 20.78
C ARG A 79 1.71 -14.16 21.80
N SER A 80 2.53 -13.11 21.75
CA SER A 80 2.38 -11.94 22.62
C SER A 80 1.08 -11.18 22.32
N TRP A 81 0.75 -10.98 21.05
CA TRP A 81 -0.53 -10.43 20.62
C TRP A 81 -1.71 -11.31 21.01
N GLY A 82 -1.52 -12.63 21.06
CA GLY A 82 -2.53 -13.58 21.57
C GLY A 82 -2.93 -13.36 23.03
N LYS A 83 -2.05 -12.76 23.84
CA LYS A 83 -2.31 -12.43 25.24
C LYS A 83 -3.12 -11.13 25.40
N VAL A 84 -3.10 -10.26 24.39
CA VAL A 84 -3.95 -9.08 24.31
C VAL A 84 -5.35 -9.54 23.87
N THR A 85 -6.41 -9.07 24.52
CA THR A 85 -7.79 -9.45 24.15
C THR A 85 -8.61 -8.23 23.74
N ASN A 86 -9.41 -8.40 22.69
CA ASN A 86 -10.51 -7.48 22.37
C ASN A 86 -11.83 -8.19 22.70
N GLY A 87 -12.33 -7.96 23.91
CA GLY A 87 -13.44 -8.74 24.46
C GLY A 87 -13.02 -10.21 24.68
N LYS A 88 -13.67 -11.15 23.99
CA LYS A 88 -13.38 -12.60 24.09
C LYS A 88 -12.38 -13.10 23.05
N ASN A 89 -12.00 -12.28 22.07
CA ASN A 89 -11.15 -12.70 20.96
C ASN A 89 -9.69 -12.33 21.24
N PRO A 90 -8.73 -13.25 21.03
CA PRO A 90 -7.30 -12.94 21.06
C PRO A 90 -6.93 -11.87 20.01
N GLY A 91 -5.91 -11.07 20.30
CA GLY A 91 -5.44 -9.97 19.47
C GLY A 91 -4.44 -10.36 18.38
N TRP A 92 -4.05 -11.63 18.29
CA TRP A 92 -3.16 -12.12 17.23
C TRP A 92 -3.85 -12.13 15.86
N ASP A 93 -3.05 -12.32 14.81
CA ASP A 93 -3.58 -12.71 13.51
C ASP A 93 -4.04 -14.18 13.58
N PRO A 94 -5.33 -14.49 13.38
CA PRO A 94 -5.84 -15.86 13.46
C PRO A 94 -5.27 -16.79 12.39
N ARG A 95 -4.66 -16.25 11.32
CA ARG A 95 -3.95 -17.05 10.31
C ARG A 95 -2.64 -17.61 10.85
N VAL A 96 -2.02 -16.93 11.81
CA VAL A 96 -0.73 -17.31 12.41
C VAL A 96 -0.93 -17.96 13.77
N ALA A 97 -1.58 -17.27 14.71
CA ALA A 97 -1.77 -17.71 16.10
C ALA A 97 -0.48 -18.29 16.71
N ASP A 98 -0.53 -19.49 17.26
CA ASP A 98 0.60 -20.24 17.82
C ASP A 98 1.14 -21.32 16.86
N ARG A 99 0.78 -21.27 15.56
CA ARG A 99 1.13 -22.32 14.60
C ARG A 99 2.64 -22.51 14.42
N ILE A 100 3.43 -21.44 14.56
CA ILE A 100 4.90 -21.48 14.36
C ILE A 100 5.58 -22.29 15.47
N LEU A 101 5.16 -22.11 16.72
CA LEU A 101 5.66 -22.87 17.87
C LEU A 101 5.56 -24.39 17.68
N ASN A 102 4.55 -24.84 16.93
CA ASN A 102 4.20 -26.24 16.75
C ASN A 102 4.82 -26.89 15.50
N LEU A 103 5.66 -26.16 14.75
CA LEU A 103 6.28 -26.68 13.53
C LEU A 103 7.36 -27.73 13.83
N LYS A 104 7.35 -28.80 13.04
CA LYS A 104 8.42 -29.82 13.04
C LYS A 104 9.61 -29.41 12.16
N PRO A 105 10.78 -30.04 12.31
CA PRO A 105 11.98 -29.71 11.52
C PRO A 105 11.80 -29.72 10.00
N GLU A 106 10.90 -30.54 9.47
CA GLU A 106 10.55 -30.60 8.04
C GLU A 106 9.45 -29.61 7.62
N GLU A 107 8.79 -28.95 8.57
CA GLU A 107 7.70 -27.99 8.37
C GLU A 107 8.15 -26.53 8.53
N ILE A 108 9.30 -26.29 9.17
CA ILE A 108 9.87 -24.94 9.31
C ILE A 108 10.32 -24.34 7.97
N GLY A 109 10.42 -23.01 7.96
CA GLY A 109 11.07 -22.26 6.90
C GLY A 109 12.51 -21.89 7.30
N TYR A 110 13.41 -21.88 6.34
CA TYR A 110 14.72 -21.23 6.51
C TYR A 110 15.32 -20.80 5.19
N GLN A 111 16.23 -19.84 5.27
CA GLN A 111 17.17 -19.45 4.25
C GLN A 111 18.57 -19.44 4.86
N LYS A 112 19.44 -20.31 4.33
CA LYS A 112 20.78 -20.54 4.85
C LYS A 112 21.81 -20.18 3.79
N ILE A 113 22.65 -19.21 4.12
CA ILE A 113 23.75 -18.77 3.25
C ILE A 113 24.89 -19.77 3.32
N ILE A 114 25.31 -20.27 2.16
CA ILE A 114 26.43 -21.22 2.00
C ILE A 114 27.71 -20.45 1.71
N SER A 115 27.64 -19.47 0.81
CA SER A 115 28.76 -18.58 0.52
C SER A 115 28.28 -17.20 0.08
N LEU A 116 29.07 -16.18 0.40
CA LEU A 116 28.86 -14.81 -0.06
C LEU A 116 30.21 -14.21 -0.45
N LYS A 117 30.28 -13.71 -1.68
CA LYS A 117 31.44 -12.99 -2.21
C LYS A 117 31.00 -11.62 -2.69
N MET A 118 31.88 -10.64 -2.57
CA MET A 118 31.75 -9.34 -3.23
C MET A 118 32.95 -9.19 -4.17
N ASN A 119 32.68 -8.97 -5.46
CA ASN A 119 33.69 -8.89 -6.52
C ASN A 119 34.69 -10.06 -6.48
N GLY A 120 34.18 -11.28 -6.25
CA GLY A 120 34.99 -12.49 -6.14
C GLY A 120 35.70 -12.73 -4.80
N VAL A 121 35.68 -11.78 -3.86
CA VAL A 121 36.30 -11.89 -2.53
C VAL A 121 35.27 -12.33 -1.51
N VAL A 122 35.57 -13.38 -0.72
CA VAL A 122 34.70 -13.87 0.36
C VAL A 122 34.48 -12.79 1.42
N GLN A 123 33.23 -12.62 1.85
CA GLN A 123 32.87 -11.67 2.90
C GLN A 123 32.53 -12.39 4.21
N PRO A 124 32.99 -11.89 5.37
CA PRO A 124 32.50 -12.34 6.66
C PRO A 124 31.05 -11.87 6.85
N TYR A 125 30.23 -12.71 7.48
CA TYR A 125 28.86 -12.36 7.80
C TYR A 125 28.41 -13.02 9.10
N LYS A 126 27.36 -12.44 9.69
CA LYS A 126 26.66 -12.96 10.86
C LYS A 126 25.17 -13.04 10.53
N VAL A 127 24.58 -14.22 10.77
CA VAL A 127 23.13 -14.38 10.71
C VAL A 127 22.55 -14.03 12.08
N GLN A 128 21.64 -13.06 12.10
CA GLN A 128 20.85 -12.61 13.24
C GLN A 128 19.38 -12.91 12.95
N GLU A 129 18.97 -14.18 13.14
CA GLU A 129 17.65 -14.71 12.79
C GLU A 129 17.25 -14.39 11.34
N THR A 130 16.42 -13.38 11.12
CA THR A 130 15.92 -12.95 9.80
C THR A 130 16.83 -11.95 9.10
N ILE A 131 17.98 -11.56 9.69
CA ILE A 131 18.92 -10.59 9.10
C ILE A 131 20.28 -11.24 8.88
N LEU A 132 20.84 -11.07 7.68
CA LEU A 132 22.25 -11.33 7.39
C LEU A 132 23.01 -10.01 7.45
N GLU A 133 23.87 -9.84 8.45
CA GLU A 133 24.80 -8.71 8.54
C GLU A 133 26.13 -9.08 7.88
N VAL A 134 26.57 -8.27 6.91
CA VAL A 134 27.79 -8.51 6.14
C VAL A 134 28.80 -7.39 6.41
N ASP A 135 29.88 -7.70 7.10
CA ASP A 135 31.01 -6.79 7.29
C ASP A 135 31.87 -6.80 6.03
N LEU A 136 31.91 -5.70 5.30
CA LEU A 136 32.61 -5.68 4.01
C LEU A 136 34.13 -5.59 4.23
N THR A 137 34.86 -6.52 3.62
CA THR A 137 36.35 -6.52 3.60
C THR A 137 36.93 -5.33 2.84
N LYS A 138 36.15 -4.74 1.92
CA LYS A 138 36.41 -3.45 1.26
C LYS A 138 35.09 -2.68 1.19
N PRO A 139 35.08 -1.37 1.48
CA PRO A 139 33.85 -0.61 1.42
C PRO A 139 33.35 -0.42 -0.02
N ILE A 140 32.05 -0.18 -0.15
CA ILE A 140 31.43 0.27 -1.41
C ILE A 140 31.48 1.79 -1.42
N LEU A 141 32.21 2.37 -2.38
CA LEU A 141 32.36 3.81 -2.49
C LEU A 141 31.07 4.48 -3.02
N PRO A 142 30.87 5.78 -2.77
CA PRO A 142 29.80 6.54 -3.40
C PRO A 142 29.83 6.42 -4.93
N LYS A 143 28.66 6.33 -5.54
CA LYS A 143 28.46 6.28 -7.00
C LYS A 143 29.22 5.14 -7.69
N SER A 144 29.43 4.03 -6.99
CA SER A 144 30.13 2.84 -7.49
C SER A 144 29.22 1.62 -7.48
N THR A 145 29.57 0.64 -8.32
CA THR A 145 28.82 -0.61 -8.47
C THR A 145 29.70 -1.78 -8.05
N VAL A 146 29.13 -2.72 -7.30
CA VAL A 146 29.76 -3.98 -6.93
C VAL A 146 28.86 -5.15 -7.30
N THR A 147 29.44 -6.33 -7.40
CA THR A 147 28.71 -7.57 -7.60
C THR A 147 28.82 -8.45 -6.35
N PHE A 148 27.69 -8.90 -5.83
CA PHE A 148 27.61 -9.96 -4.84
C PHE A 148 27.27 -11.28 -5.51
N ASP A 149 28.06 -12.32 -5.26
CA ASP A 149 27.77 -13.70 -5.66
C ASP A 149 27.43 -14.49 -4.40
N MET A 150 26.22 -15.03 -4.33
CA MET A 150 25.69 -15.76 -3.19
C MET A 150 25.19 -17.14 -3.61
N GLU A 151 25.59 -18.15 -2.84
CA GLU A 151 24.98 -19.47 -2.89
C GLU A 151 24.24 -19.72 -1.58
N PHE A 152 23.01 -20.22 -1.67
CA PHE A 152 22.17 -20.49 -0.51
C PHE A 152 21.31 -21.75 -0.72
N GLU A 153 20.85 -22.30 0.40
CA GLU A 153 19.82 -23.34 0.43
C GLU A 153 18.64 -22.87 1.29
N ALA A 154 17.45 -23.33 0.95
CA ALA A 154 16.24 -22.97 1.68
C ALA A 154 15.29 -24.16 1.80
N GLN A 155 14.52 -24.18 2.88
CA GLN A 155 13.38 -25.09 3.06
C GLN A 155 12.10 -24.28 3.06
N VAL A 156 11.13 -24.72 2.27
CA VAL A 156 9.83 -24.07 2.16
C VAL A 156 9.01 -24.42 3.42
N PRO A 157 8.58 -23.41 4.22
CA PRO A 157 7.74 -23.66 5.38
C PRO A 157 6.40 -24.24 4.94
N ILE A 158 5.73 -25.03 5.78
CA ILE A 158 4.28 -25.21 5.61
C ILE A 158 3.63 -23.82 5.62
N GLN A 159 2.55 -23.64 4.88
CA GLN A 159 1.93 -22.33 4.76
C GLN A 159 1.49 -21.82 6.14
N ILE A 160 2.10 -20.73 6.61
CA ILE A 160 1.73 -20.02 7.85
C ILE A 160 1.18 -18.64 7.50
N ARG A 161 2.05 -17.76 6.99
CA ARG A 161 1.74 -16.37 6.63
C ARG A 161 2.37 -16.01 5.29
N ARG A 162 1.57 -15.58 4.31
CA ARG A 162 1.98 -15.17 2.93
C ARG A 162 2.64 -16.26 2.11
N SER A 163 3.77 -16.78 2.58
CA SER A 163 4.60 -17.80 1.95
C SER A 163 4.29 -19.20 2.48
N GLY A 164 4.71 -20.20 1.71
CA GLY A 164 4.83 -21.59 2.15
C GLY A 164 4.16 -22.60 1.21
N ARG A 165 4.14 -23.85 1.65
CA ARG A 165 3.61 -25.00 0.92
C ARG A 165 2.37 -25.61 1.56
N ASP A 166 1.66 -26.42 0.80
CA ASP A 166 0.57 -27.26 1.30
C ASP A 166 -0.50 -26.46 2.05
N ASN A 167 -0.97 -25.38 1.42
CA ASN A 167 -1.95 -24.52 2.04
C ASN A 167 -3.26 -25.31 2.33
N PRO A 168 -3.72 -25.37 3.58
CA PRO A 168 -4.87 -26.21 3.94
C PRO A 168 -6.20 -25.72 3.36
N GLN A 169 -6.30 -24.43 2.99
CA GLN A 169 -7.52 -23.81 2.49
C GLN A 169 -7.55 -23.76 0.96
N THR A 170 -6.48 -23.26 0.33
CA THR A 170 -6.40 -23.16 -1.14
C THR A 170 -5.99 -24.49 -1.79
N GLN A 171 -5.37 -25.39 -1.02
CA GLN A 171 -4.71 -26.61 -1.50
C GLN A 171 -3.63 -26.35 -2.55
N VAL A 172 -3.14 -25.11 -2.64
CA VAL A 172 -2.03 -24.74 -3.53
C VAL A 172 -0.73 -25.30 -2.96
N ARG A 173 0.07 -25.93 -3.83
CA ARG A 173 1.29 -26.60 -3.41
C ARG A 173 2.40 -25.63 -2.99
N TYR A 174 2.68 -24.57 -3.73
CA TYR A 174 3.72 -23.58 -3.35
C TYR A 174 3.23 -22.14 -3.57
N SER A 175 3.37 -21.30 -2.54
CA SER A 175 3.23 -19.84 -2.58
C SER A 175 4.55 -19.23 -2.13
N MET A 176 5.36 -18.75 -3.07
CA MET A 176 6.77 -18.46 -2.88
C MET A 176 6.98 -16.95 -2.93
N SER A 177 6.72 -16.31 -1.81
CA SER A 177 7.10 -14.93 -1.53
C SER A 177 8.23 -14.86 -0.54
N GLN A 178 9.00 -13.76 -0.57
CA GLN A 178 10.14 -13.53 0.32
C GLN A 178 11.12 -14.72 0.41
N TRP A 179 11.23 -15.45 -0.69
CA TRP A 179 11.81 -16.80 -0.75
C TRP A 179 13.31 -16.78 -1.01
N TYR A 180 13.89 -15.64 -1.38
CA TYR A 180 15.32 -15.46 -1.60
C TYR A 180 15.94 -14.48 -0.59
N PRO A 181 17.26 -14.58 -0.31
CA PRO A 181 17.99 -13.54 0.43
C PRO A 181 17.91 -12.19 -0.29
N LYS A 182 17.09 -11.28 0.25
CA LYS A 182 16.78 -9.98 -0.37
C LYS A 182 17.64 -8.89 0.26
N LEU A 183 18.31 -8.06 -0.54
CA LEU A 183 19.14 -6.98 -0.01
C LEU A 183 18.23 -5.92 0.64
N CYS A 184 18.59 -5.45 1.83
CA CYS A 184 17.86 -4.39 2.51
C CYS A 184 18.05 -3.05 1.77
N GLU A 185 17.02 -2.20 1.76
CA GLU A 185 17.17 -0.84 1.22
C GLU A 185 18.08 0.00 2.13
N TYR A 186 18.91 0.82 1.49
CA TYR A 186 19.66 1.91 2.13
C TYR A 186 19.18 3.20 1.52
N ASP A 187 18.64 4.13 2.28
CA ASP A 187 18.20 5.43 1.79
C ASP A 187 18.72 6.56 2.69
N TYR A 188 18.17 7.77 2.55
CA TYR A 188 18.58 8.94 3.33
C TYR A 188 18.35 8.79 4.85
N GLU A 189 17.58 7.78 5.29
CA GLU A 189 17.41 7.42 6.71
C GLU A 189 18.37 6.33 7.18
N GLY A 190 19.19 5.78 6.28
CA GLY A 190 20.14 4.71 6.55
C GLY A 190 19.65 3.34 6.09
N TRP A 191 20.15 2.28 6.75
CA TRP A 191 19.80 0.89 6.42
C TRP A 191 18.47 0.48 7.04
N HIS A 192 17.58 -0.11 6.24
CA HIS A 192 16.29 -0.65 6.67
C HIS A 192 16.37 -2.16 6.94
N ALA A 193 17.19 -2.55 7.91
CA ALA A 193 17.42 -3.94 8.31
C ALA A 193 16.52 -4.39 9.48
N SER A 194 15.23 -4.06 9.42
CA SER A 194 14.26 -4.42 10.46
C SER A 194 14.02 -5.94 10.49
N PRO A 195 14.10 -6.61 11.65
CA PRO A 195 13.72 -8.03 11.77
C PRO A 195 12.27 -8.27 11.33
N TYR A 196 12.03 -9.42 10.70
CA TYR A 196 10.69 -9.74 10.21
C TYR A 196 9.80 -10.39 11.29
N VAL A 197 8.73 -9.69 11.67
CA VAL A 197 7.76 -10.11 12.70
C VAL A 197 6.30 -9.87 12.27
N SER A 198 5.93 -10.27 11.05
CA SER A 198 4.60 -10.06 10.41
C SER A 198 4.37 -8.68 9.78
N SER A 199 5.35 -7.79 9.73
CA SER A 199 5.26 -6.51 9.02
C SER A 199 5.22 -6.68 7.49
N GLU A 200 4.92 -5.61 6.77
CA GLU A 200 5.05 -5.56 5.31
C GLU A 200 6.50 -5.30 4.86
N PHE A 201 6.74 -5.05 3.58
CA PHE A 201 8.07 -5.10 2.99
C PHE A 201 8.59 -3.73 2.54
N TYR A 202 9.91 -3.63 2.40
CA TYR A 202 10.59 -2.49 1.79
C TYR A 202 11.84 -3.02 1.09
N GLY A 203 12.12 -2.54 -0.11
CA GLY A 203 13.15 -3.14 -0.94
C GLY A 203 13.70 -2.22 -2.01
N VAL A 204 14.89 -2.58 -2.49
CA VAL A 204 15.62 -1.82 -3.50
C VAL A 204 14.98 -1.97 -4.87
N TRP A 205 14.79 -0.86 -5.58
CA TRP A 205 14.36 -0.89 -6.99
C TRP A 205 15.38 -1.58 -7.89
N GLY A 206 14.93 -2.50 -8.74
CA GLY A 206 15.83 -3.27 -9.56
C GLY A 206 15.23 -4.06 -10.70
N ASP A 207 16.10 -4.78 -11.38
CA ASP A 207 15.75 -5.72 -12.44
C ASP A 207 15.98 -7.14 -11.97
N PHE A 208 15.03 -8.03 -12.25
CA PHE A 208 15.09 -9.44 -11.89
C PHE A 208 15.14 -10.30 -13.15
N ASP A 209 16.15 -11.15 -13.26
CA ASP A 209 16.29 -12.23 -14.24
C ASP A 209 16.35 -13.55 -13.48
N VAL A 210 15.26 -14.30 -13.49
CA VAL A 210 15.04 -15.44 -12.58
C VAL A 210 14.75 -16.70 -13.37
N LYS A 211 15.56 -17.74 -13.15
CA LYS A 211 15.35 -19.08 -13.68
C LYS A 211 14.98 -20.03 -12.55
N ILE A 212 13.82 -20.68 -12.69
CA ILE A 212 13.30 -21.63 -11.71
C ILE A 212 13.18 -22.99 -12.39
N SER A 213 14.05 -23.91 -12.01
CA SER A 213 14.04 -25.30 -12.46
C SER A 213 13.30 -26.16 -11.44
N ILE A 214 12.11 -26.66 -11.82
CA ILE A 214 11.21 -27.45 -10.97
C ILE A 214 10.72 -28.68 -11.75
N ASP A 215 10.14 -29.67 -11.06
CA ASP A 215 9.48 -30.82 -11.70
C ASP A 215 8.58 -30.38 -12.87
N LYS A 216 8.72 -31.04 -14.01
CA LYS A 216 8.12 -30.64 -15.30
C LYS A 216 6.60 -30.59 -15.30
N ASN A 217 5.93 -31.19 -14.31
CA ASN A 217 4.48 -31.20 -14.22
C ASN A 217 3.91 -29.96 -13.51
N TYR A 218 4.75 -29.13 -12.88
CA TYR A 218 4.32 -27.92 -12.19
C TYR A 218 4.10 -26.77 -13.17
N ILE A 219 2.97 -26.07 -12.99
CA ILE A 219 2.65 -24.85 -13.72
C ILE A 219 2.96 -23.65 -12.81
N LEU A 220 3.69 -22.66 -13.32
CA LEU A 220 4.11 -21.50 -12.54
C LEU A 220 3.38 -20.23 -12.98
N GLY A 221 3.00 -19.43 -11.99
CA GLY A 221 2.68 -18.01 -12.13
C GLY A 221 3.72 -17.21 -11.38
N ALA A 222 4.17 -16.09 -11.93
CA ALA A 222 5.17 -15.25 -11.29
C ALA A 222 5.03 -13.77 -11.66
N SER A 223 5.78 -12.93 -10.95
CA SER A 223 6.18 -11.60 -11.40
C SER A 223 6.98 -11.70 -12.71
N GLY A 224 6.86 -10.70 -13.58
CA GLY A 224 7.69 -10.60 -14.77
C GLY A 224 7.17 -11.32 -16.03
N TYR A 225 7.90 -11.13 -17.11
CA TYR A 225 7.63 -11.66 -18.44
C TYR A 225 8.32 -13.02 -18.61
N LEU A 226 7.56 -14.06 -18.98
CA LEU A 226 8.14 -15.35 -19.32
C LEU A 226 8.91 -15.28 -20.65
N GLN A 227 10.19 -15.63 -20.63
CA GLN A 227 11.10 -15.51 -21.78
C GLN A 227 11.12 -16.76 -22.67
N ASN A 228 10.73 -17.92 -22.14
CA ASN A 228 10.75 -19.19 -22.86
C ASN A 228 9.36 -19.87 -22.98
N PRO A 229 8.29 -19.14 -23.34
CA PRO A 229 6.92 -19.67 -23.34
C PRO A 229 6.76 -20.90 -24.26
N ASN A 230 7.44 -20.94 -25.40
CA ASN A 230 7.34 -22.06 -26.35
C ASN A 230 8.09 -23.34 -25.90
N GLN A 231 8.97 -23.24 -24.90
CA GLN A 231 9.59 -24.41 -24.25
C GLN A 231 8.75 -24.89 -23.07
N VAL A 232 8.03 -23.97 -22.43
CA VAL A 232 7.26 -24.22 -21.21
C VAL A 232 5.84 -24.69 -21.50
N GLY A 233 5.14 -24.08 -22.45
CA GLY A 233 3.74 -24.36 -22.76
C GLY A 233 2.77 -23.91 -21.66
N TYR A 234 1.73 -24.72 -21.44
CA TYR A 234 0.68 -24.49 -20.43
C TYR A 234 -0.16 -23.23 -20.65
N GLY A 235 -0.38 -22.81 -21.90
CA GLY A 235 -1.16 -21.63 -22.24
C GLY A 235 -0.36 -20.32 -22.21
N TYR A 236 0.96 -20.39 -22.02
CA TYR A 236 1.87 -19.25 -22.19
C TYR A 236 2.43 -19.14 -23.60
N GLU A 237 2.48 -20.25 -24.33
CA GLU A 237 2.93 -20.30 -25.72
C GLU A 237 2.11 -19.36 -26.62
N ALA A 238 2.73 -18.88 -27.69
CA ALA A 238 2.00 -18.10 -28.69
C ALA A 238 0.90 -18.96 -29.32
N GLU A 239 -0.23 -18.34 -29.68
CA GLU A 239 -1.35 -19.03 -30.30
C GLU A 239 -0.90 -19.80 -31.56
N GLY A 240 -1.19 -21.10 -31.61
CA GLY A 240 -0.77 -22.00 -32.69
C GLY A 240 0.71 -22.42 -32.68
N ALA A 241 1.52 -21.97 -31.72
CA ALA A 241 2.92 -22.37 -31.62
C ALA A 241 3.07 -23.82 -31.14
N LYS A 242 4.05 -24.53 -31.73
CA LYS A 242 4.41 -25.87 -31.27
C LYS A 242 5.29 -25.80 -30.02
N VAL A 243 4.79 -26.31 -28.90
CA VAL A 243 5.56 -26.41 -27.66
C VAL A 243 6.65 -27.48 -27.80
N THR A 244 7.91 -27.10 -27.63
CA THR A 244 9.08 -28.00 -27.71
C THR A 244 9.78 -28.04 -26.36
N ARG A 245 9.33 -28.96 -25.49
CA ARG A 245 9.84 -29.10 -24.13
C ARG A 245 11.27 -29.67 -24.14
N PRO A 246 12.21 -29.11 -23.34
CA PRO A 246 13.51 -29.72 -23.10
C PRO A 246 13.38 -31.14 -22.53
N ALA A 247 14.35 -32.00 -22.80
CA ALA A 247 14.42 -33.34 -22.22
C ALA A 247 14.77 -33.28 -20.72
N GLY A 248 14.31 -34.28 -19.96
CA GLY A 248 14.57 -34.43 -18.52
C GLY A 248 13.30 -34.40 -17.67
N ASP A 249 13.48 -34.40 -16.35
CA ASP A 249 12.38 -34.42 -15.38
C ASP A 249 12.03 -33.05 -14.81
N LYS A 250 12.87 -32.05 -15.07
CA LYS A 250 12.61 -30.67 -14.70
C LYS A 250 12.36 -29.79 -15.92
N LEU A 251 11.55 -28.76 -15.72
CA LEU A 251 11.34 -27.66 -16.64
C LEU A 251 11.89 -26.38 -16.00
N SER A 252 12.66 -25.62 -16.78
CA SER A 252 13.20 -24.33 -16.36
C SER A 252 12.31 -23.20 -16.84
N TRP A 253 11.74 -22.44 -15.91
CA TRP A 253 10.93 -21.25 -16.17
C TRP A 253 11.80 -20.02 -16.06
N HIS A 254 11.90 -19.22 -17.13
CA HIS A 254 12.76 -18.04 -17.17
C HIS A 254 11.92 -16.76 -17.20
N PHE A 255 11.86 -16.03 -16.09
CA PHE A 255 11.12 -14.78 -15.96
C PHE A 255 12.07 -13.58 -15.90
N VAL A 256 11.65 -12.46 -16.52
CA VAL A 256 12.33 -11.17 -16.39
C VAL A 256 11.33 -10.12 -15.91
N ALA A 257 11.61 -9.47 -14.78
CA ALA A 257 10.81 -8.38 -14.22
C ALA A 257 11.69 -7.11 -14.10
N PRO A 258 11.58 -6.15 -15.03
CA PRO A 258 12.36 -4.93 -14.96
C PRO A 258 11.70 -3.90 -14.04
N GLN A 259 12.50 -3.05 -13.40
CA GLN A 259 12.06 -1.91 -12.59
C GLN A 259 11.04 -2.29 -11.50
N VAL A 260 11.30 -3.35 -10.74
CA VAL A 260 10.49 -3.81 -9.59
C VAL A 260 11.34 -3.87 -8.32
N HIS A 261 10.74 -3.92 -7.15
CA HIS A 261 11.47 -4.07 -5.87
C HIS A 261 11.25 -5.44 -5.20
N ASP A 262 10.48 -6.32 -5.83
CA ASP A 262 10.25 -7.69 -5.36
C ASP A 262 9.88 -8.67 -6.47
N PHE A 263 10.01 -9.96 -6.20
CA PHE A 263 9.71 -11.05 -7.11
C PHE A 263 9.02 -12.21 -6.40
N VAL A 264 7.78 -12.51 -6.79
CA VAL A 264 6.99 -13.64 -6.29
C VAL A 264 6.79 -14.70 -7.36
N TRP A 265 6.60 -15.95 -6.94
CA TRP A 265 6.01 -16.98 -7.78
C TRP A 265 5.13 -17.93 -6.97
N ALA A 266 4.27 -18.68 -7.65
CA ALA A 266 3.52 -19.78 -7.07
C ALA A 266 3.48 -20.94 -8.08
N ALA A 267 3.31 -22.16 -7.58
CA ALA A 267 3.29 -23.34 -8.41
C ALA A 267 2.38 -24.44 -7.88
N ASP A 268 1.68 -25.07 -8.80
CA ASP A 268 0.87 -26.24 -8.54
C ASP A 268 0.74 -27.07 -9.83
N PRO A 269 0.79 -28.42 -9.75
CA PRO A 269 0.58 -29.25 -10.94
C PRO A 269 -0.86 -29.24 -11.46
N ALA A 270 -1.82 -28.83 -10.63
CA ALA A 270 -3.24 -28.80 -10.97
C ALA A 270 -3.77 -27.38 -11.27
N TYR A 271 -2.89 -26.39 -11.48
CA TYR A 271 -3.36 -25.07 -11.90
C TYR A 271 -4.04 -25.13 -13.26
N LYS A 272 -5.13 -24.39 -13.37
CA LYS A 272 -5.67 -23.93 -14.65
C LYS A 272 -5.03 -22.59 -14.95
N HIS A 273 -4.53 -22.41 -16.17
CA HIS A 273 -4.01 -21.13 -16.63
C HIS A 273 -4.87 -20.61 -17.78
N VAL A 274 -5.38 -19.39 -17.62
CA VAL A 274 -6.11 -18.65 -18.65
C VAL A 274 -5.48 -17.28 -18.76
N SER A 275 -5.31 -16.78 -19.98
CA SER A 275 -4.78 -15.44 -20.22
C SER A 275 -5.75 -14.62 -21.08
N LYS A 276 -5.72 -13.30 -20.90
CA LYS A 276 -6.50 -12.36 -21.70
C LYS A 276 -5.69 -11.11 -21.98
N LYS A 277 -5.55 -10.77 -23.26
CA LYS A 277 -5.01 -9.49 -23.69
C LYS A 277 -6.07 -8.41 -23.48
N ILE A 278 -5.82 -7.46 -22.56
CA ILE A 278 -6.79 -6.43 -22.18
C ILE A 278 -6.42 -5.03 -22.68
N ARG A 279 -5.17 -4.84 -23.13
CA ARG A 279 -4.65 -3.66 -23.84
C ARG A 279 -3.73 -4.14 -24.96
N ASN A 280 -3.38 -3.28 -25.93
CA ASN A 280 -2.52 -3.64 -27.06
C ASN A 280 -1.17 -4.27 -26.67
N ASP A 281 -0.67 -3.95 -25.49
CA ASP A 281 0.61 -4.35 -24.93
C ASP A 281 0.47 -4.97 -23.52
N LEU A 282 -0.74 -5.20 -22.99
CA LEU A 282 -0.97 -5.74 -21.65
C LEU A 282 -1.79 -7.04 -21.68
N THR A 283 -1.20 -8.10 -21.15
CA THR A 283 -1.85 -9.40 -20.93
C THR A 283 -2.01 -9.68 -19.44
N ILE A 284 -3.21 -10.09 -19.04
CA ILE A 284 -3.46 -10.63 -17.71
C ILE A 284 -3.36 -12.15 -17.77
N HIS A 285 -2.59 -12.72 -16.85
CA HIS A 285 -2.53 -14.16 -16.60
C HIS A 285 -3.31 -14.48 -15.33
N LEU A 286 -4.17 -15.50 -15.40
CA LEU A 286 -4.94 -16.00 -14.28
C LEU A 286 -4.61 -17.47 -14.08
N LEU A 287 -3.99 -17.78 -12.94
CA LEU A 287 -3.63 -19.14 -12.55
C LEU A 287 -4.43 -19.51 -11.31
N TYR A 288 -5.27 -20.55 -11.40
CA TYR A 288 -6.17 -20.87 -10.29
C TYR A 288 -6.45 -22.36 -10.15
N LYS A 289 -6.99 -22.70 -8.98
CA LYS A 289 -7.57 -24.02 -8.66
C LYS A 289 -8.99 -23.78 -8.19
N SER A 290 -9.89 -24.67 -8.56
CA SER A 290 -11.31 -24.57 -8.20
C SER A 290 -11.61 -25.24 -6.86
N THR A 291 -10.73 -25.05 -5.87
CA THR A 291 -10.76 -25.76 -4.58
C THR A 291 -11.62 -25.04 -3.55
N ASN A 292 -11.67 -23.71 -3.60
CA ASN A 292 -12.41 -22.86 -2.68
C ASN A 292 -13.39 -21.88 -3.36
N ALA A 293 -13.32 -21.75 -4.68
CA ALA A 293 -14.27 -20.99 -5.49
C ALA A 293 -14.46 -21.68 -6.86
N PRO A 294 -15.66 -21.61 -7.46
CA PRO A 294 -15.91 -22.17 -8.78
C PRO A 294 -15.15 -21.39 -9.87
N ASP A 295 -14.86 -22.06 -11.00
CA ASP A 295 -14.19 -21.44 -12.16
C ASP A 295 -14.82 -20.12 -12.60
N ALA A 296 -16.16 -20.07 -12.60
CA ALA A 296 -16.90 -18.88 -13.01
C ALA A 296 -16.53 -17.63 -12.19
N ASP A 297 -16.20 -17.78 -10.90
CA ASP A 297 -15.82 -16.65 -10.06
C ASP A 297 -14.40 -16.16 -10.33
N TRP A 298 -13.48 -17.08 -10.62
CA TRP A 298 -12.12 -16.73 -11.07
C TRP A 298 -12.14 -16.03 -12.43
N LEU A 299 -12.91 -16.56 -13.38
CA LEU A 299 -12.99 -16.02 -14.75
C LEU A 299 -13.60 -14.60 -14.79
N LYS A 300 -14.46 -14.23 -13.84
CA LYS A 300 -14.99 -12.86 -13.70
C LYS A 300 -13.88 -11.79 -13.58
N ILE A 301 -12.72 -12.15 -13.03
CA ILE A 301 -11.56 -11.23 -12.96
C ILE A 301 -11.21 -10.75 -14.38
N LEU A 302 -11.06 -11.68 -15.33
CA LEU A 302 -10.71 -11.37 -16.72
C LEU A 302 -11.84 -10.62 -17.45
N ASP A 303 -13.10 -10.80 -17.05
CA ASP A 303 -14.24 -10.12 -17.65
C ASP A 303 -14.36 -8.66 -17.19
N ILE A 304 -14.01 -8.38 -15.94
CA ILE A 304 -14.12 -7.05 -15.33
C ILE A 304 -12.84 -6.23 -15.53
N ALA A 305 -11.66 -6.86 -15.57
CA ALA A 305 -10.35 -6.21 -15.66
C ALA A 305 -10.24 -5.11 -16.73
N PRO A 306 -10.74 -5.27 -17.98
CA PRO A 306 -10.64 -4.19 -18.98
C PRO A 306 -11.37 -2.90 -18.56
N ARG A 307 -12.56 -3.02 -17.96
CA ARG A 307 -13.33 -1.86 -17.49
C ARG A 307 -12.71 -1.23 -16.25
N ALA A 308 -12.23 -2.07 -15.32
CA ALA A 308 -11.53 -1.63 -14.13
C ALA A 308 -10.25 -0.84 -14.50
N LEU A 309 -9.41 -1.42 -15.36
CA LEU A 309 -8.15 -0.81 -15.79
C LEU A 309 -8.37 0.55 -16.45
N ALA A 310 -9.34 0.68 -17.35
CA ALA A 310 -9.62 1.96 -18.01
C ALA A 310 -9.91 3.09 -17.00
N PHE A 311 -10.62 2.78 -15.92
CA PHE A 311 -10.85 3.73 -14.83
C PHE A 311 -9.60 3.96 -13.98
N MET A 312 -8.89 2.88 -13.62
CA MET A 312 -7.66 2.94 -12.82
C MET A 312 -6.61 3.83 -13.50
N GLU A 313 -6.35 3.61 -14.79
CA GLU A 313 -5.32 4.37 -15.52
C GLU A 313 -5.68 5.84 -15.68
N LYS A 314 -6.96 6.13 -15.90
CA LYS A 314 -7.46 7.50 -16.00
C LYS A 314 -7.35 8.24 -14.66
N THR A 315 -7.59 7.56 -13.55
CA THR A 315 -7.75 8.18 -12.23
C THR A 315 -6.43 8.21 -11.44
N PHE A 316 -5.63 7.16 -11.54
CA PHE A 316 -4.43 6.95 -10.71
C PHE A 316 -3.13 6.95 -11.53
N GLY A 317 -3.21 7.02 -12.86
CA GLY A 317 -2.06 7.04 -13.77
C GLY A 317 -1.85 5.71 -14.49
N PRO A 318 -1.11 5.70 -15.61
CA PRO A 318 -0.99 4.51 -16.46
C PRO A 318 -0.27 3.33 -15.79
N TYR A 319 -0.71 2.12 -16.10
CA TYR A 319 -0.02 0.90 -15.72
C TYR A 319 1.16 0.65 -16.70
N PRO A 320 2.42 0.62 -16.22
CA PRO A 320 3.60 0.72 -17.07
C PRO A 320 4.07 -0.63 -17.63
N TYR A 321 3.65 -1.74 -17.02
CA TYR A 321 4.11 -3.07 -17.40
C TYR A 321 3.21 -3.69 -18.47
N LYS A 322 3.74 -4.69 -19.15
CA LYS A 322 3.07 -5.42 -20.25
C LYS A 322 2.32 -6.67 -19.78
N GLN A 323 2.38 -6.97 -18.48
CA GLN A 323 1.80 -8.18 -17.92
C GLN A 323 1.42 -7.97 -16.46
N TYR A 324 0.32 -8.62 -16.03
CA TYR A 324 0.03 -8.83 -14.62
C TYR A 324 -0.50 -10.24 -14.37
N SER A 325 -0.09 -10.87 -13.28
CA SER A 325 -0.47 -12.25 -12.92
C SER A 325 -1.34 -12.29 -11.67
N PHE A 326 -2.60 -12.73 -11.79
CA PHE A 326 -3.43 -13.14 -10.65
C PHE A 326 -3.21 -14.62 -10.40
N ILE A 327 -2.73 -14.98 -9.21
CA ILE A 327 -2.29 -16.34 -8.91
C ILE A 327 -2.98 -16.83 -7.64
N HIS A 328 -3.73 -17.93 -7.71
CA HIS A 328 -4.34 -18.54 -6.55
C HIS A 328 -3.25 -19.06 -5.60
N GLY A 329 -3.20 -18.57 -4.36
CA GLY A 329 -2.16 -18.90 -3.39
C GLY A 329 -2.22 -18.03 -2.14
N GLY A 330 -1.25 -18.16 -1.25
CA GLY A 330 -1.18 -17.37 0.00
C GLY A 330 -2.32 -17.67 0.98
N ASP A 331 -2.40 -16.90 2.07
CA ASP A 331 -3.41 -17.01 3.14
C ASP A 331 -4.42 -15.85 3.19
N GLY A 332 -4.41 -15.02 2.16
CA GLY A 332 -5.28 -13.86 1.97
C GLY A 332 -5.03 -13.29 0.57
N GLY A 333 -5.23 -11.99 0.40
CA GLY A 333 -4.58 -11.25 -0.67
C GLY A 333 -3.16 -10.87 -0.26
N MET A 334 -2.24 -10.85 -1.23
CA MET A 334 -0.91 -10.29 -1.05
C MET A 334 -0.38 -9.79 -2.39
N GLU A 335 0.00 -8.52 -2.41
CA GLU A 335 0.51 -7.76 -3.53
C GLU A 335 2.01 -7.97 -3.76
N TYR A 336 2.40 -8.02 -5.04
CA TYR A 336 3.78 -7.95 -5.47
C TYR A 336 3.84 -7.17 -6.79
N PRO A 337 5.01 -6.61 -7.16
CA PRO A 337 5.17 -6.03 -8.47
C PRO A 337 4.85 -7.05 -9.58
N MET A 338 3.95 -6.68 -10.49
CA MET A 338 3.48 -7.50 -11.63
C MET A 338 2.70 -8.78 -11.28
N ALA A 339 2.42 -9.09 -10.01
CA ALA A 339 1.67 -10.28 -9.65
C ALA A 339 1.01 -10.16 -8.26
N THR A 340 -0.05 -10.92 -8.03
CA THR A 340 -0.62 -11.08 -6.68
C THR A 340 -0.93 -12.53 -6.38
N LEU A 341 -0.77 -12.89 -5.11
CA LEU A 341 -1.31 -14.11 -4.55
C LEU A 341 -2.70 -13.83 -3.99
N LEU A 342 -3.69 -14.56 -4.49
CA LEU A 342 -5.08 -14.47 -4.06
C LEU A 342 -5.49 -15.78 -3.43
N LYS A 343 -5.88 -15.77 -2.15
CA LYS A 343 -6.52 -16.93 -1.54
C LYS A 343 -7.83 -17.25 -2.25
N GLU A 344 -8.62 -16.26 -2.63
CA GLU A 344 -9.91 -16.42 -3.30
C GLU A 344 -10.09 -15.30 -4.34
N PRO A 345 -11.01 -15.42 -5.33
CA PRO A 345 -11.15 -14.40 -6.37
C PRO A 345 -11.69 -13.06 -5.84
N ALA A 346 -12.35 -13.06 -4.68
CA ALA A 346 -12.75 -11.85 -4.01
C ALA A 346 -11.50 -11.06 -3.55
N GLY A 347 -11.52 -9.73 -3.73
CA GLY A 347 -10.39 -8.87 -3.35
C GLY A 347 -9.38 -8.57 -4.46
N TRP A 348 -9.49 -9.20 -5.64
CA TRP A 348 -8.53 -8.98 -6.75
C TRP A 348 -8.33 -7.50 -7.15
N VAL A 349 -9.35 -6.65 -7.00
CA VAL A 349 -9.22 -5.20 -7.26
C VAL A 349 -8.31 -4.52 -6.24
N HIS A 350 -8.42 -4.89 -4.96
CA HIS A 350 -7.55 -4.36 -3.89
C HIS A 350 -6.11 -4.73 -4.16
N GLU A 351 -5.86 -6.01 -4.37
CA GLU A 351 -4.53 -6.51 -4.72
C GLU A 351 -3.97 -5.90 -5.99
N TRP A 352 -4.82 -5.62 -7.00
CA TRP A 352 -4.35 -4.96 -8.21
C TRP A 352 -4.06 -3.47 -7.99
N MET A 353 -4.82 -2.80 -7.12
CA MET A 353 -4.57 -1.38 -6.80
C MET A 353 -3.23 -1.16 -6.11
N HIS A 354 -2.71 -2.15 -5.38
CA HIS A 354 -1.34 -2.11 -4.89
C HIS A 354 -0.29 -2.01 -6.00
N SER A 355 -0.60 -2.34 -7.26
CA SER A 355 0.30 -2.01 -8.38
C SER A 355 0.66 -0.54 -8.43
N TRP A 356 -0.24 0.36 -8.00
CA TRP A 356 0.04 1.78 -7.87
C TRP A 356 0.73 2.10 -6.56
N TYR A 357 0.14 1.75 -5.42
CA TYR A 357 0.57 2.28 -4.11
C TYR A 357 1.72 1.52 -3.43
N GLN A 358 2.05 0.33 -3.94
CA GLN A 358 3.19 -0.50 -3.52
C GLN A 358 4.11 -0.82 -4.70
N GLY A 359 3.56 -1.41 -5.76
CA GLY A 359 4.34 -1.92 -6.89
C GLY A 359 4.98 -0.85 -7.78
N MET A 360 4.49 0.39 -7.73
CA MET A 360 5.07 1.55 -8.41
C MET A 360 5.56 2.62 -7.44
N MET A 361 4.90 2.85 -6.31
CA MET A 361 5.37 3.84 -5.33
C MET A 361 6.44 3.30 -4.40
N GLY A 362 6.56 1.99 -4.18
CA GLY A 362 7.57 1.41 -3.29
C GLY A 362 7.56 1.98 -1.88
N THR A 363 6.42 2.46 -1.37
CA THR A 363 6.35 3.08 -0.03
C THR A 363 6.96 2.15 1.02
N ASN A 364 7.63 2.70 2.05
CA ASN A 364 8.11 1.88 3.16
C ASN A 364 6.92 1.39 4.00
N GLU A 365 6.44 0.19 3.71
CA GLU A 365 5.22 -0.37 4.29
C GLU A 365 5.37 -0.74 5.78
N ILE A 366 6.61 -0.86 6.27
CA ILE A 366 6.86 -1.05 7.71
C ILE A 366 6.54 0.25 8.46
N LYS A 367 7.00 1.40 7.94
CA LYS A 367 6.79 2.70 8.59
C LYS A 367 5.43 3.33 8.29
N TYR A 368 4.94 3.14 7.07
CA TYR A 368 3.75 3.82 6.55
C TYR A 368 2.76 2.84 5.91
N PRO A 369 2.36 1.75 6.60
CA PRO A 369 1.45 0.74 6.03
C PRO A 369 0.12 1.33 5.56
N TRP A 370 -0.34 2.41 6.21
CA TRP A 370 -1.58 3.10 5.86
C TRP A 370 -1.54 3.82 4.50
N MET A 371 -0.37 4.20 4.01
CA MET A 371 -0.21 4.80 2.68
C MET A 371 -0.38 3.77 1.58
N ASP A 372 -0.05 2.51 1.86
CA ASP A 372 -0.28 1.45 0.90
C ASP A 372 -1.71 0.89 1.04
N GLU A 373 -2.01 0.28 2.18
CA GLU A 373 -3.29 -0.38 2.44
C GLU A 373 -4.48 0.57 2.36
N GLY A 374 -4.35 1.76 2.93
CA GLY A 374 -5.40 2.76 2.92
C GLY A 374 -5.66 3.33 1.54
N PHE A 375 -4.61 3.51 0.73
CA PHE A 375 -4.76 4.07 -0.60
C PHE A 375 -5.28 3.02 -1.59
N ALA A 376 -4.81 1.77 -1.47
CA ALA A 376 -5.37 0.63 -2.18
C ALA A 376 -6.85 0.41 -1.83
N GLN A 377 -7.22 0.50 -0.56
CA GLN A 377 -8.62 0.40 -0.11
C GLN A 377 -9.48 1.55 -0.65
N TYR A 378 -8.98 2.80 -0.59
CA TYR A 378 -9.67 3.96 -1.18
C TYR A 378 -9.91 3.79 -2.68
N ALA A 379 -8.88 3.38 -3.42
CA ALA A 379 -8.99 3.18 -4.85
C ALA A 379 -9.90 2.01 -5.21
N THR A 380 -9.88 0.94 -4.41
CA THR A 380 -10.80 -0.20 -4.56
C THR A 380 -12.25 0.23 -4.47
N ALA A 381 -12.59 1.05 -3.48
CA ALA A 381 -13.94 1.61 -3.35
C ALA A 381 -14.32 2.46 -4.57
N ARG A 382 -13.42 3.32 -5.07
CA ARG A 382 -13.64 4.13 -6.28
C ARG A 382 -13.83 3.28 -7.54
N VAL A 383 -13.05 2.22 -7.71
CA VAL A 383 -13.15 1.29 -8.86
C VAL A 383 -14.49 0.57 -8.85
N TRP A 384 -14.91 0.02 -7.70
CA TRP A 384 -16.20 -0.66 -7.59
C TRP A 384 -17.38 0.29 -7.75
N ALA A 385 -17.27 1.51 -7.21
CA ALA A 385 -18.26 2.56 -7.45
C ALA A 385 -18.41 2.85 -8.95
N HIS A 386 -17.29 2.97 -9.68
CA HIS A 386 -17.33 3.14 -11.14
C HIS A 386 -17.99 1.95 -11.84
N ILE A 387 -17.60 0.71 -11.51
CA ILE A 387 -18.16 -0.50 -12.13
C ILE A 387 -19.68 -0.62 -11.88
N ASN A 388 -20.13 -0.21 -10.69
CA ASN A 388 -21.53 -0.30 -10.27
C ASN A 388 -22.33 0.97 -10.59
N ASN A 389 -21.72 1.99 -11.20
CA ASN A 389 -22.30 3.32 -11.42
C ASN A 389 -22.81 4.00 -10.14
N ASP A 390 -22.17 3.74 -8.99
CA ASP A 390 -22.44 4.47 -7.75
C ASP A 390 -21.69 5.80 -7.78
N THR A 391 -22.44 6.88 -7.58
CA THR A 391 -21.93 8.26 -7.58
C THR A 391 -22.18 8.97 -6.27
N VAL A 392 -22.79 8.30 -5.28
CA VAL A 392 -23.16 8.90 -4.00
C VAL A 392 -21.97 8.80 -3.04
N PRO A 393 -21.30 9.90 -2.65
CA PRO A 393 -20.07 9.83 -1.87
C PRO A 393 -20.22 9.06 -0.54
N ALA A 394 -21.34 9.28 0.16
CA ALA A 394 -21.66 8.58 1.41
C ALA A 394 -21.83 7.06 1.23
N SER A 395 -22.22 6.59 0.05
CA SER A 395 -22.38 5.17 -0.28
C SER A 395 -21.02 4.52 -0.56
N ILE A 396 -20.17 5.20 -1.34
CA ILE A 396 -18.89 4.69 -1.84
C ILE A 396 -17.97 4.24 -0.70
N PHE A 397 -17.87 5.03 0.37
CA PHE A 397 -16.93 4.79 1.48
C PHE A 397 -17.62 4.35 2.78
N LYS A 398 -18.88 3.93 2.71
CA LYS A 398 -19.69 3.62 3.90
C LYS A 398 -18.99 2.64 4.84
N LYS A 399 -18.42 1.57 4.28
CA LYS A 399 -17.71 0.52 5.03
C LYS A 399 -16.50 1.09 5.77
N GLU A 400 -15.72 1.94 5.10
CA GLU A 400 -14.50 2.54 5.64
C GLU A 400 -14.81 3.46 6.81
N TYR A 401 -15.82 4.34 6.67
CA TYR A 401 -16.26 5.21 7.76
C TYR A 401 -16.86 4.42 8.92
N GLU A 402 -17.73 3.44 8.67
CA GLU A 402 -18.30 2.60 9.73
C GLU A 402 -17.21 1.85 10.51
N SER A 403 -16.20 1.33 9.84
CA SER A 403 -15.05 0.67 10.47
C SER A 403 -14.17 1.66 11.25
N TYR A 404 -13.93 2.86 10.72
CA TYR A 404 -13.24 3.92 11.43
C TYR A 404 -13.99 4.32 12.72
N PHE A 405 -15.32 4.50 12.67
CA PHE A 405 -16.11 4.85 13.85
C PHE A 405 -16.11 3.72 14.90
N LYS A 406 -16.05 2.45 14.48
CA LYS A 406 -15.85 1.32 15.39
C LYS A 406 -14.47 1.37 16.05
N LEU A 407 -13.41 1.68 15.29
CA LEU A 407 -12.06 1.85 15.81
C LEU A 407 -12.01 2.95 16.88
N VAL A 408 -12.57 4.13 16.61
CA VAL A 408 -12.58 5.26 17.56
C VAL A 408 -13.34 4.93 18.86
N LYS A 409 -14.40 4.12 18.77
CA LYS A 409 -15.17 3.67 19.95
C LYS A 409 -14.50 2.52 20.71
N SER A 410 -13.41 1.98 20.17
CA SER A 410 -12.65 0.89 20.80
C SER A 410 -11.47 1.41 21.61
N ASN A 411 -10.78 0.51 22.30
CA ASN A 411 -9.49 0.77 22.96
C ASN A 411 -8.27 0.47 22.06
N MET A 412 -8.49 0.25 20.76
CA MET A 412 -7.45 -0.18 19.80
C MET A 412 -6.94 0.97 18.90
N HIS A 413 -7.39 2.20 19.12
CA HIS A 413 -7.05 3.33 18.25
C HIS A 413 -5.63 3.82 18.53
N GLU A 414 -4.76 3.65 17.54
CA GLU A 414 -3.35 4.07 17.58
C GLU A 414 -3.06 5.09 16.45
N PRO A 415 -2.04 5.96 16.58
CA PRO A 415 -1.61 6.85 15.51
C PRO A 415 -1.17 6.10 14.25
N LEU A 416 -1.32 6.72 13.06
CA LEU A 416 -0.89 6.10 11.79
C LEU A 416 0.62 6.16 11.57
N VAL A 417 1.35 6.85 12.45
CA VAL A 417 2.82 6.84 12.49
C VAL A 417 3.40 5.63 13.23
N THR A 418 2.56 4.80 13.85
CA THR A 418 3.00 3.54 14.46
C THR A 418 3.46 2.58 13.36
N ASN A 419 4.68 2.05 13.49
CA ASN A 419 5.19 1.03 12.56
C ASN A 419 4.27 -0.20 12.55
N GLY A 420 4.14 -0.87 11.40
CA GLY A 420 3.23 -2.00 11.21
C GLY A 420 3.41 -3.16 12.19
N ASP A 421 4.65 -3.38 12.63
CA ASP A 421 5.05 -4.40 13.62
C ASP A 421 4.98 -3.94 15.09
N HIS A 422 4.62 -2.68 15.36
CA HIS A 422 4.57 -2.11 16.71
C HIS A 422 3.16 -1.81 17.21
N PHE A 423 2.13 -2.10 16.41
CA PHE A 423 0.75 -2.01 16.89
C PHE A 423 0.50 -2.99 18.04
N SER A 424 -0.45 -2.65 18.91
CA SER A 424 -0.76 -3.45 20.09
C SER A 424 -1.51 -4.75 19.77
N SER A 425 -2.06 -4.87 18.56
CA SER A 425 -2.76 -6.06 18.08
C SER A 425 -2.91 -6.04 16.56
N PHE A 426 -3.21 -7.21 15.97
CA PHE A 426 -3.53 -7.33 14.55
C PHE A 426 -4.74 -6.46 14.16
N ASN A 427 -5.76 -6.37 15.02
CA ASN A 427 -6.92 -5.54 14.77
C ASN A 427 -6.55 -4.04 14.80
N SER A 428 -5.73 -3.59 15.76
CA SER A 428 -5.24 -2.21 15.80
C SER A 428 -4.56 -1.83 14.47
N TYR A 429 -3.67 -2.70 13.98
CA TYR A 429 -3.02 -2.55 12.67
C TYR A 429 -4.05 -2.49 11.54
N GLN A 430 -4.91 -3.51 11.41
CA GLN A 430 -5.83 -3.64 10.28
C GLN A 430 -6.80 -2.46 10.19
N TYR A 431 -7.46 -2.09 11.30
CA TYR A 431 -8.44 -1.00 11.27
C TYR A 431 -7.79 0.35 10.99
N SER A 432 -6.57 0.56 11.48
CA SER A 432 -5.82 1.79 11.28
C SER A 432 -5.29 1.90 9.85
N SER A 433 -4.53 0.91 9.38
CA SER A 433 -3.86 0.95 8.07
C SER A 433 -4.87 0.97 6.91
N TYR A 434 -5.90 0.13 6.94
CA TYR A 434 -6.86 0.03 5.84
C TYR A 434 -7.94 1.12 5.91
N PHE A 435 -8.73 1.14 6.99
CA PHE A 435 -9.94 1.95 7.01
C PHE A 435 -9.67 3.41 7.37
N LYS A 436 -8.88 3.68 8.42
CA LYS A 436 -8.47 5.07 8.74
C LYS A 436 -7.58 5.65 7.63
N GLY A 437 -6.75 4.82 6.99
CA GLY A 437 -5.99 5.19 5.79
C GLY A 437 -6.87 5.52 4.58
N ALA A 438 -7.93 4.75 4.29
CA ALA A 438 -8.86 5.08 3.20
C ALA A 438 -9.69 6.35 3.50
N VAL A 439 -10.12 6.53 4.74
CA VAL A 439 -10.82 7.74 5.19
C VAL A 439 -9.91 8.97 5.07
N PHE A 440 -8.58 8.83 5.19
CA PHE A 440 -7.65 9.93 4.95
C PHE A 440 -7.84 10.55 3.55
N LEU A 441 -7.84 9.73 2.50
CA LEU A 441 -8.04 10.23 1.13
C LEU A 441 -9.48 10.72 0.90
N SER A 442 -10.48 10.01 1.42
CA SER A 442 -11.89 10.44 1.30
C SER A 442 -12.12 11.82 1.93
N GLN A 443 -11.62 12.03 3.14
CA GLN A 443 -11.75 13.29 3.86
C GLN A 443 -10.83 14.38 3.29
N LEU A 444 -9.68 14.02 2.71
CA LEU A 444 -8.90 14.97 1.92
C LEU A 444 -9.72 15.47 0.72
N GLY A 445 -10.49 14.60 0.07
CA GLY A 445 -11.48 14.98 -0.96
C GLY A 445 -12.51 15.98 -0.45
N TYR A 446 -12.99 15.81 0.78
CA TYR A 446 -13.85 16.82 1.42
C TYR A 446 -13.15 18.17 1.65
N ILE A 447 -11.86 18.16 2.01
CA ILE A 447 -11.05 19.36 2.30
C ILE A 447 -10.71 20.13 1.01
N VAL A 448 -10.27 19.45 -0.05
CA VAL A 448 -9.75 20.09 -1.28
C VAL A 448 -10.71 20.04 -2.49
N GLY A 449 -11.77 19.24 -2.39
CA GLY A 449 -12.71 18.89 -3.46
C GLY A 449 -12.24 17.68 -4.28
N ASP A 450 -13.15 16.80 -4.69
CA ASP A 450 -12.81 15.52 -5.36
C ASP A 450 -12.04 15.72 -6.67
N ALA A 451 -12.42 16.72 -7.48
CA ALA A 451 -11.71 17.03 -8.73
C ALA A 451 -10.28 17.57 -8.48
N THR A 452 -10.00 18.11 -7.30
CA THR A 452 -8.63 18.47 -6.90
C THR A 452 -7.90 17.24 -6.40
N LEU A 453 -8.54 16.38 -5.59
CA LEU A 453 -7.96 15.12 -5.14
C LEU A 453 -7.55 14.22 -6.32
N ASP A 454 -8.39 14.06 -7.33
CA ASP A 454 -8.06 13.28 -8.53
C ASP A 454 -6.79 13.85 -9.23
N ARG A 455 -6.62 15.18 -9.26
CA ARG A 455 -5.40 15.82 -9.77
C ARG A 455 -4.19 15.61 -8.86
N ILE A 456 -4.39 15.60 -7.54
CA ILE A 456 -3.33 15.31 -6.55
C ILE A 456 -2.81 13.89 -6.76
N LEU A 457 -3.69 12.90 -6.87
CA LEU A 457 -3.31 11.50 -7.06
C LEU A 457 -2.56 11.30 -8.39
N LEU A 458 -3.00 11.95 -9.47
CA LEU A 458 -2.29 11.92 -10.75
C LEU A 458 -0.91 12.59 -10.67
N GLU A 459 -0.79 13.71 -9.97
CA GLU A 459 0.51 14.38 -9.81
C GLU A 459 1.45 13.59 -8.92
N TYR A 460 0.92 12.98 -7.84
CA TYR A 460 1.66 12.08 -6.97
C TYR A 460 2.22 10.91 -7.77
N TYR A 461 1.40 10.28 -8.62
CA TYR A 461 1.85 9.25 -9.55
C TYR A 461 3.00 9.73 -10.45
N LYS A 462 2.88 10.91 -11.08
CA LYS A 462 3.94 11.40 -11.98
C LYS A 462 5.24 11.66 -11.26
N ASP A 463 5.17 12.26 -10.08
CA ASP A 463 6.34 12.68 -9.31
C ASP A 463 7.05 11.50 -8.64
N TRP A 464 6.30 10.48 -8.19
CA TRP A 464 6.79 9.45 -7.28
C TRP A 464 6.77 8.01 -7.80
N LYS A 465 6.24 7.75 -9.01
CA LYS A 465 6.38 6.40 -9.61
C LYS A 465 7.87 6.00 -9.70
N PHE A 466 8.14 4.75 -9.34
CA PHE A 466 9.45 4.10 -9.24
C PHE A 466 10.43 4.76 -8.27
N LYS A 467 9.91 5.31 -7.17
CA LYS A 467 10.67 5.93 -6.07
C LYS A 467 10.23 5.34 -4.72
N HIS A 468 10.50 6.05 -3.61
CA HIS A 468 10.07 5.69 -2.25
C HIS A 468 9.52 6.95 -1.54
N PRO A 469 8.26 7.34 -1.78
CA PRO A 469 7.64 8.47 -1.11
C PRO A 469 7.35 8.16 0.35
N ASN A 470 7.40 9.21 1.17
CA ASN A 470 6.95 9.21 2.56
C ASN A 470 5.70 10.12 2.71
N PRO A 471 5.09 10.18 3.91
CA PRO A 471 3.88 10.99 4.12
C PRO A 471 4.06 12.47 3.75
N ASN A 472 5.22 13.06 4.04
CA ASN A 472 5.47 14.47 3.73
C ASN A 472 5.48 14.71 2.23
N ASP A 473 6.01 13.78 1.43
CA ASP A 473 6.03 13.93 -0.02
C ASP A 473 4.62 14.02 -0.62
N PHE A 474 3.72 13.14 -0.16
CA PHE A 474 2.32 13.17 -0.58
C PHE A 474 1.65 14.49 -0.15
N ILE A 475 1.85 14.93 1.10
CA ILE A 475 1.30 16.20 1.59
C ILE A 475 1.84 17.37 0.76
N ARG A 476 3.14 17.42 0.43
CA ARG A 476 3.71 18.47 -0.41
C ARG A 476 3.13 18.48 -1.83
N VAL A 477 2.85 17.33 -2.42
CA VAL A 477 2.14 17.26 -3.72
C VAL A 477 0.71 17.80 -3.56
N ALA A 478 0.01 17.37 -2.51
CA ALA A 478 -1.34 17.81 -2.22
C ALA A 478 -1.44 19.34 -2.05
N GLU A 479 -0.51 19.95 -1.30
CA GLU A 479 -0.44 21.40 -1.08
C GLU A 479 -0.15 22.15 -2.39
N LYS A 480 0.81 21.68 -3.20
CA LYS A 480 1.16 22.31 -4.49
C LYS A 480 -0.02 22.33 -5.46
N VAL A 481 -0.77 21.23 -5.56
CA VAL A 481 -1.88 21.11 -6.51
C VAL A 481 -3.13 21.83 -6.01
N SER A 482 -3.43 21.77 -4.71
CA SER A 482 -4.61 22.38 -4.11
C SER A 482 -4.45 23.87 -3.80
N ARG A 483 -3.21 24.33 -3.58
CA ARG A 483 -2.87 25.66 -3.02
C ARG A 483 -3.48 25.89 -1.62
N ILE A 484 -3.61 24.82 -0.85
CA ILE A 484 -4.09 24.80 0.53
C ILE A 484 -2.97 24.21 1.38
N GLU A 485 -2.70 24.80 2.56
CA GLU A 485 -1.77 24.24 3.54
C GLU A 485 -2.42 23.04 4.24
N LEU A 486 -1.72 21.91 4.32
CA LEU A 486 -2.27 20.62 4.76
C LEU A 486 -1.47 19.97 5.89
N GLY A 487 -0.38 20.61 6.35
CA GLY A 487 0.37 20.13 7.53
C GLY A 487 -0.51 19.89 8.76
N TRP A 488 -1.52 20.75 9.01
CA TRP A 488 -2.48 20.53 10.09
C TRP A 488 -3.24 19.21 9.92
N TYR A 489 -3.61 18.83 8.69
CA TYR A 489 -4.36 17.62 8.44
C TYR A 489 -3.53 16.38 8.78
N GLN A 490 -2.25 16.38 8.39
CA GLN A 490 -1.29 15.36 8.77
C GLN A 490 -1.11 15.28 10.30
N ASP A 491 -0.91 16.42 10.97
CA ASP A 491 -0.70 16.47 12.41
C ASP A 491 -1.87 15.91 13.21
N PHE A 492 -3.10 16.24 12.83
CA PHE A 492 -4.28 15.77 13.53
C PHE A 492 -4.65 14.33 13.15
N TRP A 493 -4.63 13.98 11.85
CA TRP A 493 -5.13 12.68 11.39
C TRP A 493 -4.10 11.56 11.52
N ILE A 494 -2.85 11.82 11.13
CA ILE A 494 -1.79 10.80 11.04
C ILE A 494 -1.03 10.72 12.36
N ASN A 495 -0.59 11.87 12.89
CA ASN A 495 0.28 11.95 14.07
C ASN A 495 -0.48 11.87 15.40
N SER A 496 -1.81 11.74 15.39
CA SER A 496 -2.63 11.72 16.60
C SER A 496 -3.87 10.81 16.49
N ILE A 497 -4.62 10.73 17.59
CA ILE A 497 -5.93 10.06 17.69
C ILE A 497 -7.08 11.05 17.96
N LYS A 498 -6.85 12.35 17.77
CA LYS A 498 -7.89 13.38 17.94
C LYS A 498 -9.01 13.19 16.92
N THR A 499 -10.24 13.40 17.36
CA THR A 499 -11.44 13.15 16.55
C THR A 499 -12.13 14.44 16.11
N VAL A 500 -12.86 14.34 15.02
CA VAL A 500 -13.77 15.37 14.49
C VAL A 500 -15.12 15.21 15.17
N ASP A 501 -15.70 16.31 15.69
CA ASP A 501 -17.09 16.38 16.19
C ASP A 501 -17.54 17.85 16.20
N TYR A 502 -18.60 18.15 15.46
CA TYR A 502 -19.21 19.47 15.35
C TYR A 502 -20.71 19.43 15.55
N SER A 503 -21.24 20.37 16.35
CA SER A 503 -22.69 20.47 16.57
C SER A 503 -23.28 21.79 16.09
N ILE A 504 -24.55 21.75 15.72
CA ILE A 504 -25.41 22.95 15.64
C ILE A 504 -25.76 23.33 17.09
N ASP A 505 -25.31 24.50 17.54
CA ASP A 505 -25.37 24.87 18.96
C ASP A 505 -26.54 25.79 19.31
N SER A 506 -26.76 26.86 18.54
CA SER A 506 -27.91 27.75 18.76
C SER A 506 -28.30 28.53 17.52
N LEU A 507 -29.58 28.85 17.41
CA LEU A 507 -30.15 29.69 16.36
C LEU A 507 -30.91 30.87 16.98
N TRP A 508 -30.79 32.06 16.42
CA TRP A 508 -31.62 33.21 16.79
C TRP A 508 -31.79 34.16 15.61
N GLU A 509 -32.85 34.95 15.66
CA GLU A 509 -33.08 36.03 14.70
C GLU A 509 -32.59 37.36 15.27
N GLU A 510 -31.96 38.16 14.42
CA GLU A 510 -31.58 39.53 14.73
C GLU A 510 -31.77 40.37 13.46
N GLY A 511 -32.52 41.48 13.54
CA GLY A 511 -32.73 42.36 12.38
C GLY A 511 -33.35 41.67 11.15
N GLY A 512 -34.24 40.70 11.33
CA GLY A 512 -34.87 39.94 10.25
C GLY A 512 -33.96 38.93 9.55
N LYS A 513 -32.79 38.65 10.13
CA LYS A 513 -31.77 37.73 9.61
C LYS A 513 -31.48 36.64 10.64
N SER A 514 -31.15 35.44 10.19
CA SER A 514 -30.85 34.30 11.06
C SER A 514 -29.36 34.24 11.37
N ASN A 515 -29.03 34.09 12.64
CA ASN A 515 -27.70 33.73 13.10
C ASN A 515 -27.66 32.24 13.44
N ILE A 516 -26.63 31.55 12.96
CA ILE A 516 -26.38 30.14 13.20
C ILE A 516 -25.06 30.03 13.96
N ARG A 517 -25.10 29.49 15.18
CA ARG A 517 -23.90 29.16 15.95
C ARG A 517 -23.58 27.68 15.84
N LEU A 518 -22.36 27.37 15.44
CA LEU A 518 -21.77 26.05 15.47
C LEU A 518 -20.83 25.92 16.68
N ARG A 519 -20.58 24.68 17.11
CA ARG A 519 -19.59 24.36 18.14
C ARG A 519 -18.67 23.25 17.65
N MET A 520 -17.37 23.42 17.85
CA MET A 520 -16.38 22.35 17.72
C MET A 520 -16.32 21.61 19.06
N VAL A 521 -16.88 20.39 19.10
CA VAL A 521 -16.90 19.52 20.29
C VAL A 521 -15.66 18.64 20.34
N GLY A 522 -15.22 18.17 19.17
CA GLY A 522 -14.02 17.38 18.98
C GLY A 522 -12.74 18.20 19.09
N LYS A 523 -11.60 17.55 18.90
CA LYS A 523 -10.27 18.18 19.01
C LYS A 523 -9.56 18.36 17.67
N MET A 524 -10.23 18.06 16.56
CA MET A 524 -9.69 18.21 15.21
C MET A 524 -10.44 19.31 14.45
N PRO A 525 -9.79 20.47 14.20
CA PRO A 525 -10.40 21.54 13.41
C PRO A 525 -10.55 21.10 11.93
N MET A 526 -11.66 21.45 11.29
CA MET A 526 -12.03 21.07 9.92
C MET A 526 -12.69 22.25 9.21
N PRO A 527 -12.57 22.36 7.87
CA PRO A 527 -13.45 23.24 7.10
C PRO A 527 -14.87 22.68 7.16
N ILE A 528 -15.88 23.55 7.24
CA ILE A 528 -17.27 23.14 7.49
C ILE A 528 -18.18 23.55 6.35
N ASP A 529 -18.84 22.56 5.75
CA ASP A 529 -19.99 22.73 4.87
C ASP A 529 -21.29 22.68 5.71
N VAL A 530 -22.12 23.72 5.69
CA VAL A 530 -23.45 23.74 6.33
C VAL A 530 -24.53 23.99 5.29
N LEU A 531 -25.33 22.98 5.02
CA LEU A 531 -26.48 23.08 4.14
C LEU A 531 -27.69 23.59 4.91
N MET A 532 -28.26 24.69 4.43
CA MET A 532 -29.54 25.23 4.87
C MET A 532 -30.57 25.01 3.79
N GLN A 533 -31.69 24.38 4.13
CA GLN A 533 -32.85 24.20 3.25
C GLN A 533 -34.00 25.04 3.78
N PHE A 534 -34.66 25.80 2.91
CA PHE A 534 -35.74 26.71 3.29
C PHE A 534 -37.12 26.14 2.93
N LYS A 535 -38.20 26.69 3.53
CA LYS A 535 -39.59 26.27 3.27
C LYS A 535 -40.02 26.43 1.81
N ASP A 536 -39.43 27.38 1.08
CA ASP A 536 -39.65 27.59 -0.36
C ASP A 536 -38.89 26.59 -1.26
N GLY A 537 -38.14 25.66 -0.67
CA GLY A 537 -37.34 24.66 -1.38
C GLY A 537 -35.94 25.14 -1.81
N SER A 538 -35.62 26.42 -1.65
CA SER A 538 -34.28 26.95 -1.93
C SER A 538 -33.25 26.37 -0.95
N LYS A 539 -31.99 26.32 -1.39
CA LYS A 539 -30.87 25.81 -0.60
C LYS A 539 -29.70 26.79 -0.64
N VAL A 540 -29.04 26.96 0.50
CA VAL A 540 -27.78 27.69 0.62
C VAL A 540 -26.76 26.78 1.31
N LEU A 541 -25.56 26.69 0.75
CA LEU A 541 -24.43 26.00 1.36
C LEU A 541 -23.47 27.06 1.93
N ALA A 542 -23.44 27.19 3.25
CA ALA A 542 -22.42 27.98 3.92
C ALA A 542 -21.12 27.17 3.98
N TYR A 543 -20.04 27.71 3.43
CA TYR A 543 -18.70 27.13 3.56
C TYR A 543 -17.84 27.99 4.47
N ILE A 544 -17.31 27.37 5.52
CA ILE A 544 -16.45 27.99 6.51
C ILE A 544 -15.08 27.32 6.41
N PRO A 545 -14.06 27.98 5.84
CA PRO A 545 -12.72 27.42 5.76
C PRO A 545 -12.14 27.20 7.17
N GLN A 546 -11.21 26.24 7.30
CA GLN A 546 -10.40 26.11 8.51
C GLN A 546 -9.25 27.12 8.45
N TYR A 547 -8.99 27.85 9.54
CA TYR A 547 -8.04 28.97 9.50
C TYR A 547 -6.61 28.61 9.05
N SER A 548 -6.08 27.46 9.50
CA SER A 548 -4.73 26.99 9.17
C SER A 548 -4.57 26.46 7.75
N MET A 549 -5.65 26.35 6.97
CA MET A 549 -5.59 25.84 5.59
C MET A 549 -5.19 26.94 4.59
N PHE A 550 -5.31 28.22 4.97
CA PHE A 550 -4.93 29.40 4.17
C PHE A 550 -5.40 29.35 2.70
N GLY A 551 -6.61 28.84 2.48
CA GLY A 551 -7.17 28.61 1.16
C GLY A 551 -8.58 28.05 1.27
N SER A 552 -9.19 27.72 0.14
CA SER A 552 -10.57 27.21 0.10
C SER A 552 -10.77 26.28 -1.08
N LYS A 553 -11.58 25.24 -0.89
CA LYS A 553 -11.96 24.36 -2.01
C LYS A 553 -12.88 25.07 -2.98
N ARG A 554 -12.86 24.63 -4.23
CA ARG A 554 -13.80 25.11 -5.25
C ARG A 554 -15.20 24.54 -4.99
N PRO A 555 -16.27 25.24 -5.39
CA PRO A 555 -17.63 24.68 -5.33
C PRO A 555 -17.73 23.38 -6.14
N GLU A 556 -18.23 22.32 -5.50
CA GLU A 556 -18.39 20.98 -6.12
C GLU A 556 -19.76 20.84 -6.82
N ASP A 557 -20.84 21.31 -6.18
CA ASP A 557 -22.18 21.37 -6.76
C ASP A 557 -22.51 22.79 -7.22
N LYS A 558 -22.63 22.97 -8.54
CA LYS A 558 -22.99 24.26 -9.15
C LYS A 558 -24.48 24.59 -9.04
N GLY A 559 -25.31 23.62 -8.66
CA GLY A 559 -26.75 23.78 -8.48
C GLY A 559 -27.15 24.33 -7.12
N ILE A 560 -26.22 24.40 -6.15
CA ILE A 560 -26.47 24.97 -4.82
C ILE A 560 -25.76 26.32 -4.71
N ASN A 561 -26.49 27.33 -4.22
CA ASN A 561 -25.90 28.63 -3.92
C ASN A 561 -24.92 28.49 -2.75
N ARG A 562 -23.61 28.55 -3.03
CA ARG A 562 -22.56 28.48 -2.01
C ARG A 562 -22.13 29.87 -1.59
N GLN A 563 -22.17 30.13 -0.28
CA GLN A 563 -21.64 31.33 0.35
C GLN A 563 -20.42 30.98 1.18
N GLU A 564 -19.29 31.64 0.90
CA GLU A 564 -18.06 31.49 1.67
C GLU A 564 -18.00 32.51 2.80
N PHE A 565 -17.56 32.08 3.99
CA PHE A 565 -17.44 32.89 5.19
C PHE A 565 -15.99 32.97 5.68
N GLU A 566 -15.73 33.85 6.64
CA GLU A 566 -14.39 34.02 7.23
C GLU A 566 -13.87 32.72 7.84
N PRO A 567 -12.57 32.39 7.69
CA PRO A 567 -12.04 31.13 8.23
C PRO A 567 -12.22 30.97 9.75
N TRP A 568 -12.64 29.80 10.20
CA TRP A 568 -12.82 29.48 11.62
C TRP A 568 -11.46 29.24 12.29
N LYS A 569 -11.10 30.14 13.21
CA LYS A 569 -9.92 30.04 14.07
C LYS A 569 -10.09 28.88 15.05
N TRP A 570 -9.20 27.89 15.00
CA TRP A 570 -9.29 26.66 15.81
C TRP A 570 -9.30 26.90 17.33
N THR A 571 -8.82 28.06 17.80
CA THR A 571 -8.85 28.46 19.21
C THR A 571 -10.24 28.89 19.70
N GLN A 572 -11.18 29.14 18.78
CA GLN A 572 -12.55 29.50 19.09
C GLN A 572 -13.42 28.24 19.08
N SER A 573 -13.99 27.87 20.22
CA SER A 573 -14.83 26.67 20.34
C SER A 573 -16.21 26.81 19.67
N THR A 574 -16.61 28.04 19.31
CA THR A 574 -17.85 28.33 18.60
C THR A 574 -17.60 29.26 17.44
N TYR A 575 -18.47 29.19 16.43
CA TYR A 575 -18.44 30.05 15.25
C TYR A 575 -19.87 30.48 14.91
N ILE A 576 -20.05 31.76 14.58
CA ILE A 576 -21.35 32.32 14.26
C ILE A 576 -21.29 32.88 12.84
N PHE A 577 -22.24 32.46 12.00
CA PHE A 577 -22.48 33.09 10.71
C PHE A 577 -23.93 33.51 10.56
N ARG A 578 -24.16 34.47 9.68
CA ARG A 578 -25.47 35.08 9.45
C ARG A 578 -25.93 34.82 8.02
N VAL A 579 -27.22 34.54 7.87
CA VAL A 579 -27.88 34.44 6.57
C VAL A 579 -29.03 35.44 6.46
N ASP A 580 -29.20 35.98 5.25
CA ASP A 580 -30.19 37.01 4.94
C ASP A 580 -31.60 36.43 4.71
N ARG A 581 -32.05 35.62 5.68
CA ARG A 581 -33.36 34.95 5.72
C ARG A 581 -33.87 34.92 7.16
N LYS A 582 -35.19 34.92 7.34
CA LYS A 582 -35.80 34.82 8.67
C LYS A 582 -35.57 33.42 9.25
N LEU A 583 -35.52 33.33 10.58
CA LEU A 583 -35.34 32.03 11.22
C LEU A 583 -36.54 31.13 10.92
N THR A 584 -37.72 31.74 10.82
CA THR A 584 -38.96 31.13 10.37
C THR A 584 -39.04 30.90 8.86
N ASP A 585 -37.92 30.86 8.13
CA ASP A 585 -37.87 30.32 6.77
C ASP A 585 -37.10 29.00 6.69
N LEU A 586 -36.28 28.68 7.69
CA LEU A 586 -35.37 27.52 7.71
C LEU A 586 -36.06 26.19 8.04
N LYS A 587 -36.02 25.24 7.12
CA LYS A 587 -36.58 23.90 7.34
C LYS A 587 -35.55 22.92 7.92
N VAL A 588 -34.35 22.92 7.37
CA VAL A 588 -33.26 21.99 7.75
C VAL A 588 -31.94 22.75 7.80
N ILE A 589 -31.13 22.45 8.81
CA ILE A 589 -29.71 22.81 8.87
C ILE A 589 -28.93 21.51 9.05
N GLU A 590 -27.92 21.30 8.21
CA GLU A 590 -27.12 20.08 8.21
C GLU A 590 -25.64 20.38 7.97
N ILE A 591 -24.79 19.98 8.91
CA ILE A 591 -23.33 19.99 8.80
C ILE A 591 -22.89 18.77 7.99
N ASP A 592 -22.00 18.99 7.02
CA ASP A 592 -21.47 17.98 6.09
C ASP A 592 -22.58 17.08 5.52
N PRO A 593 -23.44 17.62 4.62
CA PRO A 593 -24.48 16.82 3.97
C PRO A 593 -23.91 15.71 3.08
N THR A 594 -22.61 15.78 2.71
CA THR A 594 -21.94 14.77 1.88
C THR A 594 -21.48 13.55 2.66
N GLN A 595 -21.47 13.64 4.00
CA GLN A 595 -21.01 12.59 4.92
C GLN A 595 -19.55 12.16 4.67
N ARG A 596 -18.71 13.09 4.22
CA ARG A 596 -17.27 12.87 3.96
C ARG A 596 -16.38 13.46 5.06
N MET A 597 -16.97 14.02 6.11
CA MET A 597 -16.27 14.39 7.33
C MET A 597 -16.43 13.25 8.34
N ALA A 598 -15.31 12.80 8.92
CA ALA A 598 -15.24 11.71 9.90
C ALA A 598 -15.72 12.15 11.29
N ASP A 599 -16.84 12.87 11.33
CA ASP A 599 -17.52 13.34 12.52
C ASP A 599 -18.08 12.15 13.31
N VAL A 600 -17.58 11.96 14.52
CA VAL A 600 -17.88 10.79 15.34
C VAL A 600 -19.27 10.84 15.96
N ASN A 601 -19.98 11.97 15.88
CA ASN A 601 -21.30 12.18 16.46
C ASN A 601 -22.32 12.77 15.48
N ARG A 602 -22.60 12.05 14.39
CA ARG A 602 -23.57 12.45 13.35
C ARG A 602 -24.95 12.91 13.84
N ALA A 603 -25.37 12.51 15.04
CA ALA A 603 -26.67 12.88 15.61
C ALA A 603 -26.80 14.38 15.92
N ASN A 604 -25.68 15.10 16.12
CA ASN A 604 -25.67 16.53 16.43
C ASN A 604 -25.43 17.43 15.19
N ASN A 605 -25.20 16.85 14.02
CA ASN A 605 -24.90 17.57 12.78
C ASN A 605 -26.16 18.04 12.04
N LYS A 606 -27.35 17.51 12.35
CA LYS A 606 -28.59 17.82 11.62
C LYS A 606 -29.69 18.29 12.56
N LEU A 607 -30.33 19.40 12.20
CA LEU A 607 -31.48 19.96 12.89
C LEU A 607 -32.64 20.16 11.90
N GLU A 608 -33.75 19.48 12.15
CA GLU A 608 -35.02 19.69 11.45
C GLU A 608 -35.91 20.59 12.30
N LEU A 609 -36.42 21.67 11.71
CA LEU A 609 -37.14 22.71 12.42
C LEU A 609 -38.65 22.59 12.13
N ASN A 610 -39.42 22.38 13.19
CA ASN A 610 -40.86 22.03 13.13
C ASN A 610 -41.79 23.20 13.51
N TRP A 611 -41.29 24.42 13.54
CA TRP A 611 -42.07 25.62 13.86
C TRP A 611 -43.02 26.06 12.74
#